data_AF-A0A2V8K051-F1
#
_entry.id   AF-A0A2V8K051-F1
#
_cell.length_a   1.000
_cell.length_b   1.000
_cell.length_c   1.000
_cell.angle_alpha   90.00
_cell.angle_beta   90.00
_cell.angle_gamma   90.00
#
_symmetry.space_group_name_H-M   'P 1'
#
loop_
_entity.id
_entity.type
_entity.pdbx_description
1 polymer ?
#
loop_
_entity_poly.entity_id
_entity_poly.type
_entity_poly.pdbx_seq_one_letter_code
_entity_poly.pdbx_strand_id
1 'polypeptide(L)'
;MVAAADPAVPGCFRLRLRAVQGRTFTAADDLPDAPKTVVLAYAFWRRHFGGDTHVIGRRITLRGARYEIIGVVSPSLQDGQIAERSRLSGDIEIHEPPDVYVPSQLDPNSASHGHHFNVAGRLKPGVTLAEANAQLQASYPEYGRKWPDDVRGEGAGFRVQPL
;
A
#
# COMPACT_ATOMS: atom_id res chain seq x y z
N MET A 1 -7.09 21.39 -7.04
CA MET A 1 -8.53 21.02 -6.89
C MET A 1 -8.68 19.74 -6.07
N VAL A 2 -9.66 19.66 -5.16
CA VAL A 2 -9.89 18.51 -4.26
C VAL A 2 -10.14 17.26 -5.11
N ALA A 3 -9.10 16.47 -5.34
CA ALA A 3 -9.29 15.05 -5.49
C ALA A 3 -9.94 14.66 -4.17
N ALA A 4 -11.27 14.49 -4.20
CA ALA A 4 -11.95 13.72 -3.19
C ALA A 4 -11.29 12.35 -3.26
N ALA A 5 -10.22 12.19 -2.48
CA ALA A 5 -10.07 11.04 -1.64
C ALA A 5 -11.46 10.87 -1.03
N ASP A 6 -12.25 10.01 -1.68
CA ASP A 6 -13.31 9.35 -0.97
C ASP A 6 -12.68 8.92 0.37
N PRO A 7 -13.24 9.29 1.53
CA PRO A 7 -12.74 8.81 2.81
C PRO A 7 -12.67 7.27 2.86
N ALA A 8 -13.23 6.58 1.86
CA ALA A 8 -13.08 5.17 1.58
C ALA A 8 -11.92 4.77 0.62
N VAL A 9 -10.87 5.57 0.45
CA VAL A 9 -9.57 5.07 -0.05
C VAL A 9 -8.54 4.88 1.08
N PRO A 10 -8.73 3.91 2.00
CA PRO A 10 -7.63 3.36 2.77
C PRO A 10 -6.64 2.67 1.84
N GLY A 11 -5.37 2.71 2.22
CA GLY A 11 -4.23 2.21 1.47
C GLY A 11 -4.32 0.76 1.00
N CYS A 12 -3.23 0.30 0.40
CA CYS A 12 -3.06 -0.93 -0.39
C CYS A 12 -3.49 -2.26 0.27
N PHE A 13 -4.09 -2.26 1.46
CA PHE A 13 -4.49 -3.44 2.23
C PHE A 13 -5.96 -3.87 2.05
N ARG A 14 -6.77 -3.12 1.28
CA ARG A 14 -8.06 -3.65 0.78
C ARG A 14 -7.90 -4.62 -0.41
N LEU A 15 -6.67 -4.99 -0.76
CA LEU A 15 -6.36 -6.05 -1.72
C LEU A 15 -6.47 -7.43 -1.07
N ARG A 16 -7.71 -7.89 -0.81
CA ARG A 16 -8.10 -9.29 -0.48
C ARG A 16 -7.26 -10.08 0.55
N LEU A 17 -6.34 -9.47 1.29
CA LEU A 17 -5.56 -10.12 2.34
C LEU A 17 -6.45 -10.28 3.57
N ARG A 18 -6.82 -11.52 3.88
CA ARG A 18 -7.60 -11.83 5.07
C ARG A 18 -6.66 -12.09 6.24
N ALA A 19 -6.95 -11.45 7.38
CA ALA A 19 -6.33 -11.82 8.63
C ALA A 19 -6.78 -13.25 8.98
N VAL A 20 -5.81 -14.15 9.13
CA VAL A 20 -6.06 -15.47 9.72
C VAL A 20 -6.10 -15.38 11.25
N GLN A 21 -5.44 -14.35 11.80
CA GLN A 21 -5.40 -14.07 13.21
C GLN A 21 -5.22 -12.56 13.44
N GLY A 22 -5.87 -12.02 14.48
CA GLY A 22 -5.82 -10.60 14.81
C GLY A 22 -6.61 -9.76 13.79
N ARG A 23 -6.08 -8.60 13.43
CA ARG A 23 -6.68 -7.65 12.48
C ARG A 23 -5.69 -7.19 11.41
N THR A 24 -6.21 -6.58 10.35
CA THR A 24 -5.39 -5.85 9.38
C THR A 24 -5.34 -4.35 9.71
N PHE A 25 -4.58 -3.60 8.92
CA PHE A 25 -4.47 -2.15 9.03
C PHE A 25 -5.79 -1.45 8.71
N THR A 26 -6.01 -0.35 9.43
CA THR A 26 -7.06 0.63 9.21
C THR A 26 -6.44 1.94 8.73
N ALA A 27 -7.27 2.89 8.30
CA ALA A 27 -6.78 4.23 7.91
C ALA A 27 -6.07 4.95 9.06
N ALA A 28 -6.44 4.67 10.32
CA ALA A 28 -5.81 5.28 11.48
C ALA A 28 -4.37 4.78 11.72
N ASP A 29 -4.05 3.54 11.31
CA ASP A 29 -2.71 2.97 11.46
C ASP A 29 -1.69 3.59 10.47
N ASP A 30 -2.19 4.20 9.39
CA ASP A 30 -1.39 4.81 8.32
C ASP A 30 -1.28 6.34 8.44
N LEU A 31 -1.76 6.91 9.54
CA LEU A 31 -1.55 8.32 9.84
C LEU A 31 -0.08 8.57 10.26
N PRO A 32 0.46 9.77 10.00
CA PRO A 32 1.71 10.20 10.61
C PRO A 32 1.65 10.02 12.13
N ASP A 33 2.76 9.56 12.72
CA ASP A 33 2.91 9.31 14.16
C ASP A 33 1.95 8.28 14.78
N ALA A 34 1.16 7.55 13.97
CA ALA A 34 0.35 6.45 14.46
C ALA A 34 1.22 5.35 15.09
N PRO A 35 0.68 4.56 16.04
CA PRO A 35 1.43 3.49 16.68
C PRO A 35 2.10 2.56 15.66
N LYS A 36 3.36 2.21 15.91
CA LYS A 36 4.13 1.30 15.06
C LYS A 36 3.55 -0.11 15.16
N THR A 37 2.82 -0.52 14.12
CA THR A 37 2.17 -1.82 14.04
C THR A 37 2.69 -2.62 12.86
N VAL A 38 2.65 -3.94 12.97
CA VAL A 38 3.10 -4.87 11.93
C VAL A 38 2.10 -6.00 11.77
N VAL A 39 1.92 -6.44 10.53
CA VAL A 39 1.17 -7.65 10.18
C VAL A 39 2.15 -8.65 9.59
N LEU A 40 2.15 -9.89 10.09
CA LEU A 40 3.05 -10.93 9.62
C LEU A 40 2.45 -11.68 8.42
N ALA A 41 3.29 -12.07 7.46
CA ALA A 41 2.90 -13.09 6.49
C ALA A 41 2.82 -14.46 7.18
N TYR A 42 1.86 -15.29 6.75
CA TYR A 42 1.63 -16.61 7.32
C TYR A 42 2.89 -17.50 7.30
N ALA A 43 3.62 -17.52 6.19
CA ALA A 43 4.85 -18.29 6.06
C ALA A 43 5.92 -17.84 7.07
N PHE A 44 6.12 -16.53 7.23
CA PHE A 44 7.06 -15.97 8.20
C PHE A 44 6.66 -16.31 9.64
N TRP A 45 5.38 -16.14 9.98
CA TRP A 45 4.84 -16.51 11.29
C TRP A 45 5.06 -18.00 11.60
N ARG A 46 4.84 -18.90 10.63
CA ARG A 46 5.11 -20.34 10.79
C ARG A 46 6.59 -20.65 10.99
N ARG A 47 7.49 -20.06 10.19
CA ARG A 47 8.94 -20.31 10.28
C ARG A 47 9.57 -19.76 11.56
N HIS A 48 9.21 -18.54 11.96
CA HIS A 48 9.90 -17.82 13.04
C HIS A 48 9.18 -17.86 14.39
N PHE A 49 7.86 -18.01 14.40
CA PHE A 49 7.06 -18.06 15.62
C PHE A 49 6.43 -19.44 15.84
N GLY A 50 6.77 -20.42 15.02
CA GLY A 50 6.25 -21.79 15.15
C GLY A 50 4.74 -21.92 14.94
N GLY A 51 4.07 -20.88 14.43
CA GLY A 51 2.61 -20.84 14.40
C GLY A 51 1.97 -20.53 15.77
N ASP A 52 2.68 -19.84 16.67
CA ASP A 52 2.16 -19.47 17.99
C ASP A 52 0.94 -18.54 17.88
N THR A 53 -0.20 -19.02 18.39
CA THR A 53 -1.46 -18.29 18.42
C THR A 53 -1.51 -17.20 19.51
N HIS A 54 -0.45 -17.02 20.30
CA HIS A 54 -0.31 -15.92 21.26
C HIS A 54 0.67 -14.84 20.75
N VAL A 55 0.90 -14.78 19.43
CA VAL A 55 1.82 -13.80 18.82
C VAL A 55 1.25 -12.37 18.79
N ILE A 56 -0.07 -12.22 18.77
CA ILE A 56 -0.72 -10.90 18.72
C ILE A 56 -0.43 -10.12 20.01
N GLY A 57 -0.10 -8.83 19.88
CA GLY A 57 0.31 -7.95 20.97
C GLY A 57 1.79 -8.09 21.35
N ARG A 58 2.51 -9.09 20.84
CA ARG A 58 3.98 -9.15 20.99
C ARG A 58 4.64 -8.08 20.14
N ARG A 59 5.86 -7.71 20.51
CA ARG A 59 6.65 -6.72 19.79
C ARG A 59 7.85 -7.34 19.11
N ILE A 60 8.12 -6.92 17.87
CA ILE A 60 9.34 -7.23 17.13
C ILE A 60 10.12 -5.97 16.84
N THR A 61 11.43 -6.11 16.66
CA THR A 61 12.29 -4.99 16.29
C THR A 61 12.57 -5.06 14.79
N LEU A 62 12.18 -4.01 14.06
CA LEU A 62 12.48 -3.83 12.64
C LEU A 62 13.30 -2.56 12.48
N ARG A 63 14.51 -2.68 11.91
CA ARG A 63 15.44 -1.56 11.68
C ARG A 63 15.64 -0.66 12.93
N GLY A 64 15.75 -1.28 14.10
CA GLY A 64 15.95 -0.58 15.38
C GLY A 64 14.69 -0.01 16.04
N ALA A 65 13.52 -0.08 15.41
CA ALA A 65 12.25 0.36 15.99
C ALA A 65 11.37 -0.83 16.40
N ARG A 66 10.64 -0.70 17.51
CA ARG A 66 9.70 -1.72 18.00
C ARG A 66 8.34 -1.56 17.33
N TYR A 67 7.82 -2.66 16.79
CA TYR A 67 6.49 -2.75 16.18
C TYR A 67 5.67 -3.79 16.92
N GLU A 68 4.40 -3.48 17.19
CA GLU A 68 3.44 -4.41 17.76
C GLU A 68 2.77 -5.26 16.67
N ILE A 69 2.76 -6.58 16.88
CA ILE A 69 2.12 -7.53 15.97
C ILE A 69 0.60 -7.45 16.18
N ILE A 70 -0.11 -6.91 15.19
CA ILE A 70 -1.57 -6.75 15.26
C ILE A 70 -2.33 -7.82 14.49
N GLY A 71 -1.65 -8.58 13.63
CA GLY A 71 -2.27 -9.61 12.83
C GLY A 71 -1.30 -10.52 12.09
N VAL A 72 -1.84 -11.62 11.59
CA VAL A 72 -1.20 -12.52 10.63
C VAL A 72 -2.12 -12.62 9.42
N VAL A 73 -1.58 -12.42 8.22
CA VAL A 73 -2.30 -12.56 6.96
C VAL A 73 -1.78 -13.75 6.18
N SER A 74 -2.69 -14.47 5.53
CA SER A 74 -2.35 -15.45 4.51
C SER A 74 -2.76 -14.87 3.15
N PRO A 75 -1.99 -15.10 2.08
CA PRO A 75 -2.50 -14.87 0.73
C PRO A 75 -3.69 -15.80 0.49
N SER A 76 -4.91 -15.34 0.80
CA SER A 76 -6.13 -16.03 0.41
C SER A 76 -6.43 -15.67 -1.04
N LEU A 77 -5.97 -16.50 -1.96
CA LEU A 77 -6.60 -16.64 -3.26
C LEU A 77 -7.75 -17.62 -3.06
N GLN A 78 -8.97 -17.20 -3.40
CA GLN A 78 -10.00 -18.18 -3.73
C GLN A 78 -9.37 -19.14 -4.73
N ASP A 79 -9.44 -20.43 -4.41
CA ASP A 79 -9.03 -21.56 -5.26
C ASP A 79 -7.52 -21.76 -5.44
N GLY A 80 -6.86 -22.25 -4.38
CA GLY A 80 -5.87 -23.32 -4.48
C GLY A 80 -4.51 -23.01 -5.12
N GLN A 81 -4.24 -21.77 -5.53
CA GLN A 81 -2.92 -21.38 -6.01
C GLN A 81 -2.39 -20.27 -5.10
N ILE A 82 -1.27 -20.52 -4.43
CA ILE A 82 -0.48 -19.48 -3.79
C ILE A 82 0.17 -18.66 -4.92
N ALA A 83 -0.57 -17.75 -5.52
CA ALA A 83 -0.01 -16.78 -6.45
C ALA A 83 0.49 -15.58 -5.64
N GLU A 84 1.70 -15.71 -5.11
CA GLU A 84 2.47 -14.61 -4.51
C GLU A 84 2.99 -13.61 -5.56
N ARG A 85 2.41 -13.61 -6.77
CA ARG A 85 2.71 -12.63 -7.82
C ARG A 85 1.80 -11.43 -7.63
N SER A 86 2.21 -10.52 -6.74
CA SER A 86 1.62 -9.20 -6.64
C SER A 86 1.83 -8.45 -7.96
N ARG A 87 0.80 -8.41 -8.82
CA ARG A 87 0.76 -7.56 -10.03
C ARG A 87 0.68 -6.06 -9.74
N LEU A 88 0.67 -5.67 -8.46
CA LEU A 88 0.61 -4.27 -8.01
C LEU A 88 1.90 -3.50 -8.23
N SER A 89 2.92 -4.19 -8.69
CA SER A 89 4.23 -3.67 -9.00
C SER A 89 4.38 -3.98 -10.49
N GLY A 90 4.48 -2.97 -11.35
CA GLY A 90 4.58 -3.16 -12.81
C GLY A 90 5.78 -4.01 -13.21
N ASP A 91 6.81 -3.43 -13.84
CA ASP A 91 8.03 -4.17 -14.21
C ASP A 91 8.88 -4.66 -13.00
N ILE A 92 8.36 -4.51 -11.77
CA ILE A 92 8.97 -5.04 -10.56
C ILE A 92 8.30 -6.38 -10.24
N GLU A 93 8.91 -7.45 -10.75
CA GLU A 93 8.59 -8.79 -10.31
C GLU A 93 8.96 -8.95 -8.84
N ILE A 94 7.99 -8.77 -7.94
CA ILE A 94 8.11 -9.24 -6.56
C ILE A 94 8.13 -10.78 -6.64
N HIS A 95 9.34 -11.34 -6.71
CA HIS A 95 9.55 -12.79 -6.82
C HIS A 95 9.19 -13.54 -5.53
N GLU A 96 9.24 -12.85 -4.38
CA GLU A 96 8.96 -13.46 -3.08
C GLU A 96 8.01 -12.56 -2.26
N PRO A 97 7.01 -13.16 -1.58
CA PRO A 97 6.11 -12.43 -0.70
C PRO A 97 6.92 -11.76 0.42
N PRO A 98 6.51 -10.58 0.89
CA PRO A 98 7.19 -9.97 2.03
C PRO A 98 6.95 -10.82 3.29
N ASP A 99 7.96 -10.91 4.15
CA ASP A 99 7.83 -11.56 5.46
C ASP A 99 6.90 -10.78 6.41
N VAL A 100 6.90 -9.45 6.28
CA VAL A 100 6.11 -8.53 7.12
C VAL A 100 5.55 -7.37 6.31
N TYR A 101 4.40 -6.87 6.74
CA TYR A 101 3.75 -5.68 6.22
C TYR A 101 3.73 -4.61 7.30
N VAL A 102 4.05 -3.37 6.94
CA VAL A 102 4.01 -2.19 7.81
C VAL A 102 3.23 -1.06 7.12
N PRO A 103 2.52 -0.21 7.85
CA PRO A 103 1.90 0.98 7.28
C PRO A 103 3.00 1.93 6.79
N SER A 104 2.73 2.67 5.72
CA SER A 104 3.71 3.61 5.16
C SER A 104 3.80 4.90 5.99
N GLN A 105 2.72 5.26 6.70
CA GLN A 105 2.65 6.43 7.57
C GLN A 105 3.21 7.69 6.91
N LEU A 106 2.79 7.90 5.65
CA LEU A 106 3.33 8.98 4.81
C LEU A 106 2.98 10.33 5.43
N ASP A 107 4.01 11.16 5.62
CA ASP A 107 3.81 12.56 5.99
C ASP A 107 3.31 13.34 4.76
N PRO A 108 2.06 13.85 4.77
CA PRO A 108 1.52 14.62 3.66
C PRO A 108 2.25 15.95 3.43
N ASN A 109 3.07 16.40 4.38
CA ASN A 109 3.89 17.61 4.30
C ASN A 109 5.36 17.33 3.92
N SER A 110 5.71 16.07 3.61
CA SER A 110 7.07 15.71 3.23
C SER A 110 7.47 16.33 1.88
N ALA A 111 8.70 16.87 1.84
CA ALA A 111 9.32 17.39 0.63
C ALA A 111 9.63 16.31 -0.43
N SER A 112 9.53 15.02 -0.09
CA SER A 112 9.72 13.91 -1.04
C SER A 112 8.50 13.71 -1.95
N HIS A 113 7.35 14.31 -1.64
CA HIS A 113 6.09 14.32 -2.41
C HIS A 113 5.62 12.95 -2.97
N GLY A 114 6.12 11.84 -2.41
CA GLY A 114 5.67 10.48 -2.74
C GLY A 114 6.18 9.90 -4.07
N HIS A 115 7.20 10.49 -4.70
CA HIS A 115 7.70 10.07 -6.03
C HIS A 115 8.31 8.66 -6.12
N HIS A 116 8.46 7.98 -4.99
CA HIS A 116 9.05 6.64 -4.89
C HIS A 116 8.01 5.53 -4.71
N PHE A 117 6.71 5.86 -4.71
CA PHE A 117 5.64 4.89 -4.51
C PHE A 117 4.99 4.49 -5.83
N ASN A 118 4.74 3.19 -5.97
CA ASN A 118 3.76 2.68 -6.91
C ASN A 118 2.38 2.81 -6.27
N VAL A 119 1.42 3.39 -6.98
CA VAL A 119 0.07 3.61 -6.49
C VAL A 119 -0.92 2.79 -7.30
N ALA A 120 -1.74 2.01 -6.62
CA ALA A 120 -2.86 1.29 -7.21
C ALA A 120 -4.17 1.84 -6.64
N GLY A 121 -5.18 1.98 -7.50
CA GLY A 121 -6.49 2.49 -7.12
C GLY A 121 -7.61 1.79 -7.87
N ARG A 122 -8.83 1.88 -7.34
CA ARG A 122 -10.03 1.37 -8.02
C ARG A 122 -10.76 2.54 -8.68
N LEU A 123 -11.06 2.40 -9.98
CA LEU A 123 -11.93 3.36 -10.67
C LEU A 123 -13.34 3.34 -10.08
N LYS A 124 -14.00 4.50 -10.09
CA LYS A 124 -15.43 4.58 -9.75
C LYS A 124 -16.24 3.75 -10.75
N PRO A 125 -17.37 3.14 -10.34
CA PRO A 125 -18.25 2.42 -11.26
C PRO A 125 -18.65 3.31 -12.44
N GLY A 126 -18.52 2.79 -13.66
CA GLY A 126 -18.86 3.51 -14.89
C GLY A 126 -17.79 4.43 -15.45
N VAL A 127 -16.68 4.68 -14.75
CA VAL A 127 -15.56 5.49 -15.27
C VAL A 127 -14.65 4.63 -16.14
N THR A 128 -14.42 5.06 -17.38
CA THR A 128 -13.50 4.41 -18.31
C THR A 128 -12.04 4.78 -18.01
N LEU A 129 -11.11 3.94 -18.45
CA LEU A 129 -9.68 4.22 -18.34
C LEU A 129 -9.27 5.52 -19.08
N ALA A 130 -9.93 5.81 -20.20
CA ALA A 130 -9.68 7.02 -20.98
C ALA A 130 -10.08 8.28 -20.20
N GLU A 131 -11.26 8.28 -19.57
CA GLU A 131 -11.72 9.39 -18.73
C GLU A 131 -10.81 9.60 -17.51
N ALA A 132 -10.38 8.51 -16.87
CA ALA A 132 -9.44 8.58 -15.76
C ALA A 132 -8.09 9.20 -16.18
N ASN A 133 -7.56 8.79 -17.32
CA ASN A 133 -6.31 9.34 -17.86
C ASN A 133 -6.46 10.81 -18.27
N ALA A 134 -7.57 11.21 -18.89
CA ALA A 134 -7.82 12.61 -19.24
C ALA A 134 -7.85 13.51 -18.00
N GLN A 135 -8.50 13.04 -16.93
CA GLN A 135 -8.57 13.79 -15.66
C GLN A 135 -7.20 13.92 -14.98
N LEU A 136 -6.39 12.86 -14.97
CA LEU A 136 -5.05 12.87 -14.38
C LEU A 136 -4.08 13.74 -15.19
N GLN A 137 -4.15 13.72 -16.51
CA GLN A 137 -3.33 14.59 -17.34
C GLN A 137 -3.66 16.07 -17.12
N ALA A 138 -4.95 16.41 -16.94
CA ALA A 138 -5.39 17.77 -16.69
C ALA A 138 -4.91 18.36 -15.35
N SER A 139 -4.54 17.52 -14.37
CA SER A 139 -4.04 17.99 -13.06
C SER A 139 -2.52 18.24 -13.04
N TYR A 140 -1.77 17.67 -13.99
CA TYR A 140 -0.31 17.78 -14.03
C TYR A 140 0.22 19.22 -14.16
N PRO A 141 -0.40 20.13 -14.95
CA PRO A 141 0.05 21.52 -14.99
C PRO A 141 -0.11 22.27 -13.66
N GLU A 142 -1.21 22.04 -12.91
CA GLU A 142 -1.41 22.62 -11.58
C GLU A 142 -0.34 22.11 -10.61
N TYR A 143 -0.03 20.81 -10.69
CA TYR A 143 1.05 20.19 -9.93
C TYR A 143 2.41 20.85 -10.21
N GLY A 144 2.80 20.99 -11.48
CA GLY A 144 4.08 21.59 -11.84
C GLY A 144 4.22 23.07 -11.45
N ARG A 145 3.12 23.83 -11.38
CA ARG A 145 3.15 25.21 -10.87
C ARG A 145 3.40 25.28 -9.37
N LYS A 146 2.90 24.30 -8.62
CA LYS A 146 3.06 24.24 -7.17
C LYS A 146 4.40 23.63 -6.76
N TRP A 147 4.93 22.69 -7.55
CA TRP A 147 6.18 21.98 -7.30
C TRP A 147 7.06 21.95 -8.56
N PRO A 148 7.68 23.08 -8.93
CA PRO A 148 8.44 23.19 -10.18
C PRO A 148 9.67 22.28 -10.22
N ASP A 149 10.33 22.05 -9.07
CA ASP A 149 11.52 21.19 -8.97
C ASP A 149 11.23 19.69 -9.18
N ASP A 150 9.96 19.29 -9.08
CA ASP A 150 9.53 17.89 -9.20
C ASP A 150 9.07 17.53 -10.63
N VAL A 151 8.95 18.52 -11.51
CA VAL A 151 8.52 18.30 -12.89
C VAL A 151 9.63 17.57 -13.63
N ARG A 152 9.38 16.31 -13.96
CA ARG A 152 10.25 15.55 -14.88
C ARG A 152 10.04 16.09 -16.30
N GLY A 153 11.08 16.05 -17.14
CA GLY A 153 11.16 16.75 -18.44
C GLY A 153 10.03 16.48 -19.45
N GLU A 154 10.22 16.95 -20.68
CA GLU A 154 9.18 16.91 -21.71
C GLU A 154 8.52 15.53 -21.87
N GLY A 155 7.17 15.50 -21.82
CA GLY A 155 6.36 14.28 -21.92
C GLY A 155 5.96 13.62 -20.60
N ALA A 156 6.44 14.13 -19.46
CA ALA A 156 5.99 13.69 -18.14
C ALA A 156 4.53 14.07 -17.85
N GLY A 157 3.82 13.21 -17.13
CA GLY A 157 2.43 13.43 -16.74
C GLY A 157 1.86 12.25 -15.97
N PHE A 158 0.79 12.50 -15.21
CA PHE A 158 0.09 11.45 -14.48
C PHE A 158 -0.74 10.57 -15.42
N ARG A 159 -0.64 9.25 -15.25
CA ARG A 159 -1.38 8.25 -16.02
C ARG A 159 -1.70 7.03 -15.15
N VAL A 160 -2.72 6.28 -15.55
CA VAL A 160 -3.09 4.99 -14.98
C VAL A 160 -3.17 3.93 -16.06
N GLN A 161 -2.86 2.69 -15.68
CA GLN A 161 -2.96 1.50 -16.50
C GLN A 161 -3.63 0.37 -15.71
N PRO A 162 -4.29 -0.59 -16.37
CA PRO A 162 -4.79 -1.80 -15.71
C PRO A 162 -3.67 -2.60 -15.04
N LEU A 163 -4.01 -3.31 -13.97
CA LEU A 163 -3.15 -4.26 -13.26
C LEU A 163 -3.22 -5.67 -13.85
#